data_AF-Q184C2-F1
#
_entry.id   AF-Q184C2-F1
#
_cell.length_a   1.000
_cell.length_b   1.000
_cell.length_c   1.000
_cell.angle_alpha   90.00
_cell.angle_beta   90.00
_cell.angle_gamma   90.00
#
_symmetry.space_group_name_H-M   'P 1'
#
loop_
_entity.id
_entity.type
_entity.pdbx_description
1 polymer ?
#
loop_
_entity_poly.entity_id
_entity_poly.type
_entity_poly.pdbx_seq_one_letter_code
_entity_poly.pdbx_strand_id
1 'polypeptide(L)'
;MNRLLKSLCIYKHFKGGFYAVMGVSRPVDDSELDNVFEDLGCLDRLDIFDYRFGSRHTETNEDMIIYKDDKGNFYHHKNKSNENLVIYKTLYDGSGAYARPLDIFLSKVDKKKYPNTSQKYRFEEFK
;
A
#
# COMPACT_ATOMS: atom_id res chain seq x y z
N MET A 1 -19.65 -6.49 6.45
CA MET A 1 -18.62 -6.83 7.46
C MET A 1 -17.30 -6.32 6.93
N ASN A 2 -16.90 -5.12 7.35
CA ASN A 2 -15.67 -4.47 6.89
C ASN A 2 -14.49 -5.10 7.65
N ARG A 3 -13.62 -5.80 6.92
CA ARG A 3 -12.39 -6.34 7.47
C ARG A 3 -11.42 -5.18 7.68
N LEU A 4 -10.71 -5.16 8.80
CA LEU A 4 -9.64 -4.20 9.02
C LEU A 4 -8.32 -4.78 8.53
N LEU A 5 -7.49 -3.94 7.92
CA LEU A 5 -6.12 -4.31 7.59
C LEU A 5 -5.28 -4.35 8.88
N LYS A 6 -4.40 -5.35 8.99
CA LYS A 6 -3.36 -5.39 10.01
C LYS A 6 -2.02 -5.01 9.37
N SER A 7 -1.52 -3.84 9.71
CA SER A 7 -0.19 -3.37 9.29
C SER A 7 0.93 -4.19 9.95
N LEU A 8 2.13 -4.17 9.34
CA LEU A 8 3.33 -4.87 9.81
C LEU A 8 3.11 -6.38 9.98
N CYS A 9 2.40 -6.98 9.02
CA CYS A 9 2.02 -8.39 9.05
C CYS A 9 2.27 -9.07 7.70
N ILE A 10 2.52 -10.38 7.73
CA ILE A 10 2.67 -11.19 6.52
C ILE A 10 1.29 -11.62 6.03
N TYR A 11 1.04 -11.43 4.74
CA TYR A 11 -0.16 -11.89 4.07
C TYR A 11 0.20 -12.90 2.98
N LYS A 12 -0.64 -13.93 2.83
CA LYS A 12 -0.59 -14.88 1.73
C LYS A 12 -1.65 -14.52 0.68
N HIS A 13 -1.22 -14.38 -0.57
CA HIS A 13 -2.15 -14.17 -1.68
C HIS A 13 -2.77 -15.51 -2.12
N PHE A 14 -4.03 -15.48 -2.56
CA PHE A 14 -4.79 -16.70 -2.90
C PHE A 14 -4.22 -17.50 -4.07
N LYS A 15 -3.35 -16.90 -4.89
CA LYS A 15 -2.60 -17.56 -5.97
C LYS A 15 -1.23 -18.09 -5.53
N GLY A 16 -0.91 -18.01 -4.24
CA GLY A 16 0.43 -18.20 -3.72
C GLY A 16 1.21 -16.90 -3.61
N GLY A 17 2.40 -16.98 -3.00
CA GLY A 17 3.22 -15.82 -2.66
C GLY A 17 2.91 -15.27 -1.27
N PHE A 18 3.97 -14.80 -0.60
CA PHE A 18 3.92 -14.15 0.70
C PHE A 18 4.36 -12.70 0.56
N TYR A 19 3.69 -11.83 1.31
CA TYR A 19 3.86 -10.38 1.21
C TYR A 19 3.94 -9.76 2.58
N ALA A 20 4.90 -8.89 2.82
CA ALA A 20 4.93 -8.03 4.00
C ALA A 20 4.10 -6.78 3.72
N VAL A 21 3.04 -6.57 4.51
CA VAL A 21 2.22 -5.36 4.46
C VAL A 21 2.79 -4.33 5.42
N MET A 22 3.14 -3.16 4.91
CA MET A 22 3.72 -2.08 5.71
C MET A 22 2.64 -1.18 6.31
N GLY A 23 1.62 -0.81 5.54
CA GLY A 23 0.52 0.02 6.02
C GLY A 23 -0.41 0.49 4.91
N VAL A 24 -1.22 1.51 5.22
CA VAL A 24 -2.15 2.15 4.27
C VAL A 24 -1.64 3.55 3.95
N SER A 25 -1.56 3.86 2.66
CA SER A 25 -1.32 5.21 2.15
C SER A 25 -2.65 5.91 1.87
N ARG A 26 -2.83 7.10 2.45
CA ARG A 26 -4.01 7.95 2.20
C ARG A 26 -3.77 8.92 1.03
N PRO A 27 -4.78 9.16 0.18
CA PRO A 27 -4.71 10.18 -0.85
C PRO A 27 -4.81 11.56 -0.19
N VAL A 28 -3.91 12.45 -0.57
CA VAL A 28 -3.81 13.82 -0.04
C VAL A 28 -3.58 14.81 -1.17
N ASP A 29 -4.02 16.04 -0.98
CA ASP A 29 -3.66 17.14 -1.88
C ASP A 29 -2.25 17.70 -1.56
N ASP A 30 -1.81 18.63 -2.40
CA ASP A 30 -0.47 19.21 -2.27
C ASP A 30 -0.33 20.03 -0.97
N SER A 31 -1.39 20.73 -0.54
CA SER A 31 -1.37 21.51 0.70
C SER A 31 -1.28 20.64 1.95
N GLU A 32 -1.95 19.48 1.94
CA GLU A 32 -1.84 18.50 3.01
C GLU A 32 -0.44 17.87 3.08
N LEU A 33 0.21 17.63 1.93
CA LEU A 33 1.60 17.15 1.90
C LEU A 33 2.58 18.21 2.37
N ASP A 34 2.38 19.47 1.98
CA ASP A 34 3.22 20.58 2.45
C ASP A 34 3.20 20.66 3.98
N ASN A 35 2.02 20.55 4.60
CA ASN A 35 1.91 20.48 6.07
C ASN A 35 2.66 19.28 6.67
N VAL A 36 2.61 18.11 6.02
CA VAL A 36 3.38 16.93 6.47
C VAL A 36 4.88 17.20 6.41
N PHE A 37 5.36 17.87 5.36
CA PHE A 37 6.78 18.20 5.22
C PHE A 37 7.23 19.29 6.21
N GLU A 38 6.38 20.27 6.50
CA GLU A 38 6.60 21.26 7.55
C GLU A 38 6.70 20.61 8.93
N ASP A 39 5.77 19.70 9.26
CA ASP A 39 5.78 18.93 10.52
C ASP A 39 7.04 18.06 10.67
N LEU A 40 7.57 17.56 9.55
CA LEU A 40 8.85 16.83 9.50
C LEU A 40 10.07 17.74 9.67
N GLY A 41 9.91 19.06 9.65
CA GLY A 41 11.00 20.02 9.66
C GLY A 41 11.85 19.99 8.39
N CYS A 42 11.28 19.60 7.24
CA CYS A 42 11.98 19.64 5.96
C CYS A 42 12.24 21.10 5.58
N LEU A 43 13.50 21.53 5.62
CA LEU A 43 13.91 22.90 5.33
C LEU A 43 14.23 23.09 3.83
N ASP A 44 14.63 22.01 3.16
CA ASP A 44 14.85 21.95 1.71
C ASP A 44 13.98 20.86 1.08
N ARG A 45 13.58 21.05 -0.19
CA ARG A 45 12.91 20.02 -0.99
C ARG A 45 13.76 18.76 -1.14
N LEU A 46 15.08 18.84 -0.97
CA LEU A 46 15.95 17.68 -0.97
C LEU A 46 15.67 16.73 0.21
N ASP A 47 15.25 17.25 1.36
CA ASP A 47 14.95 16.43 2.55
C ASP A 47 13.78 15.46 2.28
N ILE A 48 12.84 15.86 1.42
CA ILE A 48 11.66 15.06 1.02
C ILE A 48 12.07 13.73 0.37
N PHE A 49 13.26 13.65 -0.23
CA PHE A 49 13.74 12.41 -0.84
C PHE A 49 13.98 11.28 0.18
N ASP A 50 14.30 11.62 1.43
CA ASP A 50 14.50 10.64 2.50
C ASP A 50 13.16 10.13 3.07
N TYR A 51 12.08 10.89 2.88
CA TYR A 51 10.73 10.59 3.36
C TYR A 51 9.82 10.01 2.28
N ARG A 52 10.38 9.51 1.17
CA ARG A 52 9.60 8.93 0.08
C ARG A 52 10.23 7.68 -0.50
N PHE A 53 9.40 6.86 -1.13
CA PHE A 53 9.86 5.71 -1.90
C PHE A 53 8.95 5.45 -3.10
N GLY A 54 9.53 4.83 -4.13
CA GLY A 54 8.79 4.37 -5.30
C GLY A 54 8.01 3.09 -5.02
N SER A 55 6.82 2.99 -5.59
CA SER A 55 5.98 1.80 -5.57
C SER A 55 5.28 1.61 -6.92
N ARG A 56 4.71 0.43 -7.17
CA ARG A 56 3.93 0.15 -8.38
C ARG A 56 2.47 -0.11 -8.05
N HIS A 57 1.57 0.63 -8.69
CA HIS A 57 0.13 0.43 -8.56
C HIS A 57 -0.31 -0.86 -9.26
N THR A 58 -0.89 -1.81 -8.54
CA THR A 58 -1.08 -3.17 -9.10
C THR A 58 -2.27 -3.32 -10.05
N GLU A 59 -3.19 -2.35 -10.09
CA GLU A 59 -4.33 -2.39 -11.01
C GLU A 59 -4.06 -1.61 -12.30
N THR A 60 -3.19 -0.60 -12.26
CA THR A 60 -2.87 0.28 -13.41
C THR A 60 -1.46 0.07 -13.96
N ASN A 61 -0.58 -0.58 -13.21
CA ASN A 61 0.86 -0.73 -13.46
C ASN A 61 1.66 0.59 -13.48
N GLU A 62 1.05 1.70 -13.06
CA GLU A 62 1.74 2.98 -12.95
C GLU A 62 2.69 3.00 -11.75
N ASP A 63 3.82 3.70 -11.90
CA ASP A 63 4.71 3.97 -10.78
C ASP A 63 4.15 5.11 -9.92
N MET A 64 4.18 4.93 -8.61
CA MET A 64 3.67 5.85 -7.61
C MET A 64 4.76 6.21 -6.61
N ILE A 65 4.77 7.47 -6.18
CA ILE A 65 5.58 7.90 -5.04
C ILE A 65 4.72 7.83 -3.79
N ILE A 66 5.23 7.16 -2.77
CA ILE A 66 4.65 7.11 -1.44
C ILE A 66 5.53 7.95 -0.52
N TYR A 67 4.92 8.91 0.16
CA TYR A 67 5.55 9.69 1.21
C TYR A 67 5.25 9.08 2.58
N LYS A 68 6.11 9.31 3.55
CA LYS A 68 5.99 8.79 4.90
C LYS A 68 6.37 9.86 5.92
N ASP A 69 5.59 9.99 6.99
CA ASP A 69 5.99 10.81 8.13
C ASP A 69 6.82 10.04 9.18
N ASP A 70 7.27 10.75 10.20
CA ASP A 70 8.01 10.23 11.35
C ASP A 70 7.17 9.27 12.22
N LYS A 71 5.85 9.45 12.21
CA LYS A 71 4.85 8.61 12.90
C LYS A 71 4.56 7.29 12.18
N GLY A 72 5.06 7.10 10.96
CA GLY A 72 4.87 5.86 10.19
C GLY A 72 3.60 5.82 9.33
N ASN A 73 2.93 6.94 9.15
CA ASN A 73 1.81 7.07 8.22
C ASN A 73 2.31 7.23 6.78
N PHE A 74 1.51 6.78 5.82
CA PHE A 74 1.85 6.87 4.40
C PHE A 74 0.87 7.77 3.63
N TYR A 75 1.39 8.46 2.62
CA TYR A 75 0.67 9.42 1.79
C TYR A 75 0.99 9.26 0.31
N HIS A 76 0.06 9.65 -0.56
CA HIS A 76 0.29 9.78 -1.99
C HIS A 76 -0.56 10.92 -2.57
N HIS A 77 -0.13 11.51 -3.67
CA HIS A 77 -0.93 12.55 -4.32
C HIS A 77 -2.26 11.99 -4.81
N LYS A 78 -3.35 12.64 -4.42
CA LYS A 78 -4.72 12.28 -4.77
C LYS A 78 -5.00 12.28 -6.28
N ASN A 79 -4.21 13.02 -7.06
CA ASN A 79 -4.30 13.03 -8.53
C ASN A 79 -3.78 11.74 -9.18
N LYS A 80 -3.01 10.91 -8.46
CA LYS A 80 -2.53 9.60 -8.93
C LYS A 80 -3.51 8.49 -8.59
N SER A 81 -4.11 8.56 -7.41
CA SER A 81 -5.21 7.71 -6.99
C SER A 81 -6.00 8.41 -5.89
N ASN A 82 -7.32 8.31 -5.92
CA ASN A 82 -8.19 8.85 -4.88
C ASN A 82 -8.65 7.76 -3.89
N GLU A 83 -8.06 6.57 -3.96
CA GLU A 83 -8.38 5.44 -3.09
C GLU A 83 -7.30 5.27 -2.03
N ASN A 84 -7.66 4.73 -0.87
CA ASN A 84 -6.65 4.26 0.08
C ASN A 84 -5.89 3.07 -0.50
N LEU A 85 -4.56 3.09 -0.40
CA LEU A 85 -3.70 2.06 -0.99
C LEU A 85 -2.98 1.27 0.09
N VAL A 86 -3.06 -0.05 0.04
CA VAL A 86 -2.22 -0.94 0.84
C VAL A 86 -0.82 -0.94 0.24
N ILE A 87 0.17 -0.62 1.05
CA ILE A 87 1.58 -0.63 0.68
C ILE A 87 2.20 -1.93 1.18
N TYR A 88 2.71 -2.75 0.25
CA TYR A 88 3.24 -4.07 0.57
C TYR A 88 4.39 -4.48 -0.36
N LYS A 89 5.18 -5.47 0.04
CA LYS A 89 6.29 -6.02 -0.75
C LYS A 89 6.24 -7.54 -0.76
N THR A 90 6.70 -8.17 -1.84
CA THR A 90 6.92 -9.62 -1.91
C THR A 90 8.01 -10.06 -0.92
N LEU A 91 7.94 -11.32 -0.48
CA LEU A 91 8.96 -11.94 0.38
C LEU A 91 9.81 -12.98 -0.36
N TYR A 92 9.72 -13.02 -1.69
CA TYR A 92 10.34 -14.07 -2.51
C TYR A 92 11.13 -13.52 -3.70
N ASP A 93 11.18 -12.20 -3.90
CA ASP A 93 11.97 -11.57 -4.95
C ASP A 93 12.49 -10.18 -4.51
N GLY A 94 13.33 -9.58 -5.36
CA GLY A 94 13.91 -8.26 -5.13
C GLY A 94 13.06 -7.10 -5.64
N SER A 95 11.75 -7.28 -5.88
CA SER A 95 10.90 -6.21 -6.42
C SER A 95 10.74 -5.03 -5.45
N GLY A 96 10.35 -3.88 -6.00
CA GLY A 96 10.03 -2.68 -5.22
C GLY A 96 8.75 -2.85 -4.38
N ALA A 97 8.32 -1.76 -3.74
CA ALA A 97 7.03 -1.75 -3.07
C ALA A 97 5.88 -1.80 -4.11
N TYR A 98 4.74 -2.35 -3.70
CA TYR A 98 3.49 -2.33 -4.44
C TYR A 98 2.45 -1.51 -3.69
N ALA A 99 1.56 -0.89 -4.44
CA ALA A 99 0.41 -0.15 -3.95
C ALA A 99 -0.86 -0.75 -4.57
N ARG A 100 -1.86 -1.09 -3.75
CA ARG A 100 -3.12 -1.67 -4.23
C ARG A 100 -4.32 -1.06 -3.52
N PRO A 101 -5.44 -0.77 -4.20
CA PRO A 101 -6.65 -0.31 -3.55
C PRO A 101 -7.05 -1.21 -2.37
N LEU A 102 -7.29 -0.59 -1.23
CA LEU A 102 -7.58 -1.26 0.04
C LEU A 102 -8.76 -2.23 -0.08
N ASP A 103 -9.82 -1.79 -0.76
CA ASP A 103 -11.03 -2.59 -0.96
C ASP A 103 -10.75 -3.83 -1.81
N ILE A 104 -9.89 -3.70 -2.82
CA ILE A 104 -9.47 -4.84 -3.66
C ILE A 104 -8.57 -5.78 -2.85
N PHE A 105 -7.62 -5.25 -2.09
CA PHE A 105 -6.73 -6.05 -1.25
C PHE A 105 -7.51 -6.90 -0.23
N LEU A 106 -8.51 -6.30 0.42
CA LEU A 106 -9.36 -6.97 1.41
C LEU A 106 -10.54 -7.74 0.81
N SER A 107 -10.72 -7.70 -0.51
CA SER A 107 -11.85 -8.34 -1.18
C SER A 107 -11.84 -9.86 -1.08
N LYS A 108 -13.03 -10.45 -1.23
CA LYS A 108 -13.18 -11.90 -1.38
C LYS A 108 -12.55 -12.38 -2.69
N VAL A 109 -12.08 -13.62 -2.70
CA VAL A 109 -11.73 -14.27 -3.97
C VAL A 109 -13.02 -14.47 -4.78
N ASP A 110 -12.96 -14.19 -6.07
CA ASP A 110 -14.01 -14.58 -7.00
C ASP A 110 -14.03 -16.11 -7.13
N LYS A 111 -14.94 -16.75 -6.39
CA LYS A 111 -15.09 -18.21 -6.39
C LYS A 111 -15.68 -18.76 -7.70
N LYS A 112 -16.32 -17.95 -8.54
CA LYS A 112 -16.74 -18.40 -9.88
C LYS A 112 -15.52 -18.55 -10.79
N LYS A 113 -14.60 -17.57 -10.73
CA LYS A 113 -13.36 -17.61 -11.51
C LYS A 113 -12.31 -18.56 -10.93
N TYR A 114 -12.25 -18.71 -9.61
CA TYR A 114 -11.27 -19.54 -8.91
C TYR A 114 -11.98 -20.49 -7.93
N PRO A 115 -12.66 -21.54 -8.43
CA PRO A 115 -13.48 -22.42 -7.59
C PRO A 115 -12.65 -23.22 -6.58
N ASN A 116 -11.41 -23.56 -6.94
CA ASN A 116 -10.56 -24.47 -6.17
C ASN A 116 -9.68 -23.78 -5.11
N THR A 117 -9.75 -22.45 -4.98
CA THR A 117 -8.96 -21.75 -3.95
C THR A 117 -9.52 -22.05 -2.56
N SER A 118 -8.67 -22.41 -1.60
CA SER A 118 -9.08 -22.61 -0.20
C SER A 118 -9.31 -21.27 0.52
N GLN A 119 -8.63 -20.20 0.10
CA GLN A 119 -8.77 -18.88 0.70
C GLN A 119 -10.15 -18.26 0.40
N LYS A 120 -10.70 -17.56 1.39
CA LYS A 120 -11.92 -16.76 1.27
C LYS A 120 -11.61 -15.38 0.73
N TYR A 121 -10.48 -14.79 1.13
CA TYR A 121 -10.04 -13.45 0.73
C TYR A 121 -8.82 -13.50 -0.18
N ARG A 122 -8.66 -12.45 -1.00
CA ARG A 122 -7.52 -12.35 -1.93
C ARG A 122 -6.20 -12.40 -1.20
N PHE A 123 -6.11 -11.73 -0.06
CA PHE A 123 -4.98 -11.77 0.86
C PHE A 123 -5.48 -12.18 2.24
N GLU A 124 -4.85 -13.18 2.84
CA GLU A 124 -5.15 -13.63 4.21
C GLU A 124 -3.90 -13.51 5.07
N GLU A 125 -4.07 -13.16 6.34
CA GLU A 125 -2.94 -13.08 7.28
C GLU A 125 -2.31 -14.47 7.41
N PHE A 126 -0.99 -14.51 7.24
CA PHE A 126 -0.22 -15.72 7.46
C PHE A 126 0.12 -15.81 8.95
N LYS A 127 -0.29 -16.91 9.58
CA LYS A 127 -0.04 -17.21 10.99
C LYS A 127 1.00 -18.31 11.10
#